data_AF-A0A2V4NUS0-F1
#
_entry.id   AF-A0A2V4NUS0-F1
#
_cell.length_a   1.000
_cell.length_b   1.000
_cell.length_c   1.000
_cell.angle_alpha   90.00
_cell.angle_beta   90.00
_cell.angle_gamma   90.00
#
_symmetry.space_group_name_H-M   'P 1'
#
loop_
_entity.id
_entity.type
_entity.pdbx_description
1 polymer ?
#
loop_
_entity_poly.entity_id
_entity_poly.type
_entity_poly.pdbx_seq_one_letter_code
_entity_poly.pdbx_strand_id
1 'polypeptide(L)'
;MALLNWRDARHFDHTRDLPCRWCGRPTPLRDDQRRPSHKVCAEAQQTTPATTGDEPRAPVLDPDPQLRPQARRAPHPAPEPELPAVLW
;
A
#
# COMPACT_ATOMS: atom_id res chain seq x y z
N MET A 1 -20.05 -0.45 10.13
CA MET A 1 -19.30 -0.93 11.31
C MET A 1 -20.25 -1.77 12.16
N ALA A 2 -20.13 -3.09 12.13
CA ALA A 2 -20.88 -3.96 13.03
C ALA A 2 -20.10 -4.03 14.34
N LEU A 3 -20.63 -3.43 15.41
CA LEU A 3 -20.00 -3.47 16.73
C LEU A 3 -20.11 -4.89 17.28
N LEU A 4 -19.00 -5.49 17.71
CA LEU A 4 -19.03 -6.82 18.31
C LEU A 4 -19.93 -6.82 19.56
N ASN A 5 -20.89 -7.75 19.64
CA ASN A 5 -21.72 -7.90 20.83
C ASN A 5 -21.00 -8.73 21.91
N TRP A 6 -20.16 -8.05 22.69
CA TRP A 6 -19.42 -8.65 23.80
C TRP A 6 -20.28 -9.20 24.94
N ARG A 7 -21.59 -8.90 25.00
CA ARG A 7 -22.51 -9.42 26.02
C ARG A 7 -22.99 -10.84 25.72
N ASP A 8 -22.82 -11.34 24.51
CA ASP A 8 -23.19 -12.72 24.19
C ASP A 8 -22.16 -13.68 24.80
N ALA A 9 -22.64 -14.58 25.66
CA ALA A 9 -21.84 -15.59 26.37
C ALA A 9 -20.98 -16.47 25.44
N ARG A 10 -21.34 -16.57 24.15
CA ARG A 10 -20.54 -17.29 23.13
C ARG A 10 -19.13 -16.71 22.95
N HIS A 11 -18.92 -15.46 23.35
CA HIS A 11 -17.63 -14.79 23.29
C HIS A 11 -16.77 -15.03 24.54
N PHE A 12 -17.23 -15.84 25.50
CA PHE A 12 -16.49 -16.17 26.70
C PHE A 12 -16.34 -17.68 26.85
N ASP A 13 -15.10 -18.16 26.92
CA ASP A 13 -14.77 -19.55 27.23
C ASP A 13 -14.55 -19.70 28.74
N HIS A 14 -15.50 -20.33 29.43
CA HIS A 14 -15.39 -20.59 30.88
C HIS A 14 -14.44 -21.74 31.24
N THR A 15 -13.96 -22.49 30.24
CA THR A 15 -13.22 -23.73 30.49
C THR A 15 -11.71 -23.55 30.40
N ARG A 16 -11.25 -22.55 29.66
CA ARG A 16 -9.82 -22.35 29.39
C ARG A 16 -9.51 -20.94 28.91
N ASP A 17 -8.32 -20.49 29.28
CA ASP A 17 -7.68 -19.35 28.64
C ASP A 17 -6.84 -19.82 27.45
N LEU A 18 -6.97 -19.13 26.31
CA LEU A 18 -6.16 -19.36 25.13
C LEU A 18 -5.35 -18.11 24.79
N PRO A 19 -4.20 -18.23 24.12
CA PRO A 19 -3.40 -17.07 23.75
C PRO A 19 -4.17 -16.19 22.76
N CYS A 20 -4.29 -14.91 23.08
CA CYS A 20 -4.89 -13.90 22.21
C CYS A 20 -4.15 -13.87 20.86
N ARG A 21 -4.88 -13.96 19.75
CA ARG A 21 -4.29 -13.98 18.39
C ARG A 21 -3.48 -12.72 18.03
N TRP A 22 -3.64 -11.64 18.78
CA TRP A 22 -3.02 -10.34 18.49
C TRP A 22 -1.82 -10.03 19.39
N CYS A 23 -1.91 -10.34 20.69
CA CYS A 23 -0.88 -10.01 21.67
C CYS A 23 -0.26 -11.23 22.36
N GLY A 24 -0.75 -12.44 22.09
CA GLY A 24 -0.26 -13.70 22.66
C GLY A 24 -0.60 -13.95 24.13
N ARG A 25 -1.08 -12.95 24.87
CA ARG A 25 -1.44 -13.11 26.29
C ARG A 25 -2.71 -13.97 26.46
N PRO A 26 -2.82 -14.76 27.54
CA PRO A 26 -4.00 -15.58 27.80
C PRO A 26 -5.28 -14.74 27.86
N THR A 27 -6.35 -15.26 27.28
CA THR A 27 -7.68 -14.65 27.28
C THR A 27 -8.77 -15.73 27.27
N PRO A 28 -9.84 -15.56 28.07
CA PRO A 28 -11.06 -16.35 27.94
C PRO A 28 -11.97 -15.79 26.85
N LEU A 29 -11.72 -14.57 26.37
CA LEU A 29 -12.56 -13.87 25.39
C LEU A 29 -12.28 -14.35 23.95
N ARG A 30 -13.34 -14.30 23.12
CA ARG A 30 -13.32 -14.65 21.70
C ARG A 30 -13.90 -13.52 20.84
N ASP A 31 -13.40 -13.37 19.62
CA ASP A 31 -13.96 -12.47 18.60
C ASP A 31 -15.25 -13.05 17.95
N ASP A 32 -15.84 -12.34 16.99
CA ASP A 32 -17.01 -12.77 16.21
C ASP A 32 -16.77 -14.10 15.48
N GLN A 33 -15.53 -14.34 15.06
CA GLN A 33 -15.06 -15.57 14.43
C GLN A 33 -14.75 -16.67 15.45
N ARG A 34 -15.09 -16.45 16.74
CA ARG A 34 -14.83 -17.35 17.88
C ARG A 34 -13.36 -17.65 18.12
N ARG A 35 -12.44 -16.80 17.64
CA ARG A 35 -10.99 -16.91 17.86
C ARG A 35 -10.59 -16.19 19.15
N PRO A 36 -9.63 -16.71 19.92
CA PRO A 36 -9.19 -16.07 21.17
C PRO A 36 -8.69 -14.65 20.94
N SER A 37 -9.34 -13.65 21.56
CA SER A 37 -8.98 -12.25 21.44
C SER A 37 -9.46 -11.47 22.65
N HIS A 38 -8.61 -10.60 23.21
CA HIS A 38 -9.10 -9.57 24.14
C HIS A 38 -10.03 -8.59 23.40
N LYS A 39 -10.97 -8.01 24.14
CA LYS A 39 -11.89 -6.97 23.64
C LYS A 39 -11.14 -5.82 22.95
N VAL A 40 -10.21 -5.23 23.68
CA VAL A 40 -9.40 -4.10 23.20
C VAL A 40 -8.57 -4.45 21.97
N CYS A 41 -8.04 -5.68 21.90
CA CYS A 41 -7.26 -6.12 20.74
C CYS A 41 -8.15 -6.30 19.51
N ALA A 42 -9.36 -6.84 19.66
CA ALA A 42 -10.30 -6.95 18.54
C ALA A 42 -10.77 -5.59 18.04
N GLU A 43 -11.08 -4.64 18.94
CA GLU A 43 -11.54 -3.29 18.60
C GLU A 43 -10.43 -2.44 17.93
N ALA A 44 -9.18 -2.57 18.38
CA ALA A 44 -8.04 -1.90 17.76
C ALA A 44 -7.83 -2.31 16.28
N GLN A 45 -8.07 -3.58 15.97
CA GLN A 45 -7.91 -4.12 14.61
C GLN A 45 -9.08 -3.74 13.71
N GLN A 46 -10.30 -3.63 14.25
CA GLN A 46 -11.46 -3.11 13.51
C GLN A 46 -11.38 -1.60 13.24
N THR A 47 -10.59 -0.88 14.05
CA THR A 47 -10.32 0.55 13.86
C THR A 47 -9.27 0.79 12.77
N THR A 48 -8.56 -0.26 12.32
CA THR A 48 -7.81 -0.17 11.08
C THR A 48 -8.85 -0.25 9.96
N PRO A 49 -9.17 0.85 9.24
CA PRO A 49 -9.97 0.68 8.05
C PRO A 49 -9.22 -0.32 7.19
N ALA A 50 -9.87 -1.41 6.82
CA ALA A 50 -9.54 -2.01 5.54
C ALA A 50 -9.66 -0.83 4.57
N THR A 51 -8.52 -0.35 4.08
CA THR A 51 -8.45 0.33 2.80
C THR A 51 -9.18 -0.61 1.84
N THR A 52 -10.48 -0.38 1.68
CA THR A 52 -11.26 -0.92 0.59
C THR A 52 -10.64 -0.32 -0.64
N GLY A 53 -9.61 -0.97 -1.18
CA GLY A 53 -9.10 -0.74 -2.54
C GLY A 53 -9.01 0.71 -3.00
N ASP A 54 -8.72 1.65 -2.12
CA ASP A 54 -8.15 2.94 -2.48
C ASP A 54 -6.72 2.85 -1.97
N GLU A 55 -5.90 2.11 -2.74
CA GLU A 55 -4.52 2.57 -2.90
C GLU A 55 -4.63 4.09 -3.06
N PRO A 56 -3.93 4.92 -2.27
CA PRO A 56 -3.88 6.33 -2.57
C PRO A 56 -3.34 6.38 -3.98
N ARG A 57 -4.23 6.53 -4.96
CA ARG A 57 -3.85 6.62 -6.35
C ARG A 57 -2.99 7.85 -6.33
N ALA A 58 -1.68 7.62 -6.41
CA ALA A 58 -0.72 8.70 -6.47
C ALA A 58 -1.34 9.66 -7.48
N PRO A 59 -1.50 10.95 -7.15
CA PRO A 59 -1.96 11.89 -8.15
C PRO A 59 -1.12 11.58 -9.37
N VAL A 60 -1.77 11.27 -10.49
CA VAL A 60 -1.06 11.14 -11.75
C VAL A 60 -0.52 12.53 -11.96
N LEU A 61 0.67 12.77 -11.43
CA LEU A 61 1.45 13.95 -11.67
C LEU A 61 1.70 13.83 -13.16
N ASP A 62 0.93 14.61 -13.93
CA ASP A 62 1.25 14.82 -15.32
C ASP A 62 2.76 15.10 -15.36
N PRO A 63 3.53 14.31 -16.10
CA PRO A 63 4.98 14.48 -16.11
C PRO A 63 5.25 15.91 -16.54
N ASP A 64 5.95 16.66 -15.69
CA ASP A 64 6.30 18.06 -15.96
C ASP A 64 6.90 18.12 -17.38
N PRO A 65 6.28 18.89 -18.30
CA PRO A 65 6.70 18.90 -19.70
C PRO A 65 8.17 19.35 -19.86
N GLN A 66 8.76 20.00 -18.84
CA GLN A 66 10.15 20.44 -18.81
C GLN A 66 11.16 19.32 -18.49
N LEU A 67 10.73 18.18 -17.94
CA LEU A 67 11.60 17.03 -17.62
C LEU A 67 11.79 16.07 -18.80
N ARG A 68 11.19 16.35 -19.96
CA ARG A 68 11.44 15.59 -21.18
C ARG A 68 12.93 15.65 -21.52
N PRO A 69 13.62 14.52 -21.71
CA PRO A 69 15.02 14.54 -22.11
C PRO A 69 15.11 15.31 -23.42
N GLN A 70 15.80 16.46 -23.39
CA GLN A 70 16.05 17.23 -24.60
C GLN A 70 16.78 16.29 -25.55
N ALA A 71 16.15 16.01 -26.70
CA ALA A 71 16.81 15.29 -27.77
C ALA A 71 18.13 16.02 -28.02
N ARG A 72 19.24 15.36 -27.72
CA ARG A 72 20.56 15.92 -27.99
C ARG A 72 20.56 16.26 -29.47
N ARG A 73 20.62 17.55 -29.80
CA ARG A 73 20.80 17.99 -31.17
C ARG A 73 22.02 17.24 -31.70
N ALA A 74 21.84 16.53 -32.81
CA ALA A 74 22.96 15.97 -33.52
C ALA A 74 23.97 17.10 -33.77
N PRO A 75 25.27 16.87 -33.57
CA PRO A 75 26.28 17.81 -34.03
C PRO A 75 26.03 18.14 -35.49
N HIS A 76 26.15 19.40 -35.87
CA HIS A 76 26.09 19.78 -37.27
C HIS A 76 27.11 18.95 -38.05
N PRO A 77 26.75 18.38 -39.21
CA PRO A 77 27.73 17.71 -40.04
C PRO A 77 28.84 18.70 -40.37
N ALA A 78 30.08 18.23 -40.33
CA ALA A 78 31.23 19.02 -40.75
C ALA A 78 30.97 19.56 -42.17
N PRO A 79 31.39 20.80 -42.49
CA PRO A 79 31.29 21.30 -43.85
C PRO A 79 32.04 20.34 -44.79
N GLU A 80 31.38 19.93 -45.87
CA GLU A 80 32.03 19.13 -46.90
C GLU A 80 33.25 19.90 -47.42
N PRO A 81 34.41 19.24 -47.58
CA PRO A 81 35.54 19.88 -48.24
C PRO A 81 35.15 20.15 -49.69
N GLU A 82 35.06 21.44 -50.06
CA GLU A 82 34.94 21.85 -51.46
C GLU A 82 36.14 21.29 -52.23
N LEU A 83 35.92 20.18 -52.93
CA LEU A 83 36.93 19.63 -53.82
C LEU A 83 37.15 20.66 -54.94
N PRO A 84 38.40 21.06 -55.22
CA PRO A 84 38.65 21.97 -56.32
C PRO A 84 38.16 21.31 -57.60
N ALA A 85 37.29 22.02 -58.33
CA ALA A 85 36.89 21.63 -59.67
C ALA A 85 38.16 21.42 -60.50
N VAL A 86 38.43 20.15 -60.83
CA VAL A 86 39.59 19.78 -61.64
C VAL A 86 39.33 20.35 -63.03
N LEU A 87 40.06 21.42 -63.37
CA LEU A 87 40.09 21.96 -64.74
C LEU A 87 40.80 20.95 -65.64
N TRP A 88 40.05 20.38 -66.56
CA TRP A 88 40.55 19.82 -67.82
C TRP A 88 39.64 20.30 -68.95
#